data_AF-X1M4P2-F1
#
_entry.id   AF-X1M4P2-F1
#
_cell.length_a   1.000
_cell.length_b   1.000
_cell.length_c   1.000
_cell.angle_alpha   90.00
_cell.angle_beta   90.00
_cell.angle_gamma   90.00
#
_symmetry.space_group_name_H-M   'P 1'
#
loop_
_entity.id
_entity.type
_entity.pdbx_description
1 polymer ?
#
loop_
_entity_poly.entity_id
_entity_poly.type
_entity_poly.pdbx_seq_one_letter_code
_entity_poly.pdbx_strand_id
1 'polypeptide(L)'
;VIPEGGENLARGVGLLGLSEWRFSKTGIVYLSSYTDFPVHLTLPKAEDLFSEWLKLREWDVKVSPPGRIAKQILKQVGGILGISSLANVRVIALLEKMSEGNALNKNEFWGEILQIANQAKYTRDPQRVLQKMIDADMFRLGVEIQCPTCTQHSWYSITDFDYKLRCMKCSETFQIPAGSPEDMKWSYRAHGPFNLPNRAYGVYSVLLTLRFFSPPLGYGITPIMSFGATRGNKKVEADLGLFLRETKFGQSKTHLIFAECKTYNKLKEYDS
;
A
#
# COMPACT_ATOMS: atom_id res chain seq x y z
N VAL A 1 1.76 -13.99 -11.32
CA VAL A 1 1.26 -15.26 -11.93
C VAL A 1 0.22 -14.97 -12.97
N ILE A 2 0.36 -15.48 -14.18
CA ILE A 2 -0.67 -15.34 -15.19
C ILE A 2 -1.60 -16.56 -15.10
N PRO A 3 -2.91 -16.38 -14.82
CA PRO A 3 -3.85 -17.50 -14.80
C PRO A 3 -4.08 -18.03 -16.21
N GLU A 4 -4.69 -19.21 -16.30
CA GLU A 4 -5.11 -19.76 -17.59
C GLU A 4 -6.07 -18.79 -18.30
N GLY A 5 -5.80 -18.56 -19.59
CA GLY A 5 -6.58 -17.65 -20.42
C GLY A 5 -6.21 -17.76 -21.90
N GLY A 6 -7.21 -17.53 -22.75
CA GLY A 6 -7.05 -17.52 -24.20
C GLY A 6 -6.67 -16.14 -24.75
N GLU A 7 -7.01 -15.92 -26.01
CA GLU A 7 -6.71 -14.69 -26.77
C GLU A 7 -7.19 -13.41 -26.08
N ASN A 8 -8.35 -13.44 -25.41
CA ASN A 8 -8.92 -12.28 -24.75
C ASN A 8 -8.12 -11.85 -23.51
N LEU A 9 -7.47 -12.78 -22.79
CA LEU A 9 -6.57 -12.42 -21.70
C LEU A 9 -5.29 -11.77 -22.27
N ALA A 10 -4.78 -12.29 -23.39
CA ALA A 10 -3.63 -11.71 -24.12
C ALA A 10 -3.91 -10.27 -24.59
N ARG A 11 -5.13 -10.00 -25.08
CA ARG A 11 -5.60 -8.64 -25.42
C ARG A 11 -5.63 -7.74 -24.20
N GLY A 12 -6.19 -8.22 -23.08
CA GLY A 12 -6.31 -7.45 -21.83
C GLY A 12 -4.97 -7.06 -21.19
N VAL A 13 -3.89 -7.77 -21.50
CA VAL A 13 -2.54 -7.50 -20.96
C VAL A 13 -1.60 -6.77 -21.92
N GLY A 14 -2.08 -6.40 -23.12
CA GLY A 14 -1.33 -5.58 -24.07
C GLY A 14 -0.27 -6.35 -24.89
N LEU A 15 -0.40 -7.66 -25.05
CA LEU A 15 0.51 -8.43 -25.93
C LEU A 15 0.14 -8.27 -27.41
N LEU A 16 1.13 -7.99 -28.25
CA LEU A 16 0.99 -7.99 -29.72
C LEU A 16 1.17 -9.42 -30.26
N GLY A 17 0.49 -9.79 -31.36
CA GLY A 17 0.51 -11.15 -31.91
C GLY A 17 -0.48 -12.12 -31.25
N LEU A 18 -1.73 -11.68 -31.06
CA LEU A 18 -2.73 -12.28 -30.18
C LEU A 18 -3.06 -13.77 -30.47
N SER A 19 -2.99 -14.18 -31.74
CA SER A 19 -3.19 -15.58 -32.16
C SER A 19 -2.03 -16.50 -31.75
N GLU A 20 -0.85 -15.94 -31.48
CA GLU A 20 0.41 -16.66 -31.25
C GLU A 20 0.65 -16.94 -29.76
N TRP A 21 -0.03 -16.22 -28.86
CA TRP A 21 0.13 -16.39 -27.41
C TRP A 21 -0.87 -17.38 -26.81
N ARG A 22 -0.40 -18.26 -25.93
CA ARG A 22 -1.23 -19.14 -25.10
C ARG A 22 -0.76 -19.09 -23.65
N PHE A 23 -1.72 -18.94 -22.72
CA PHE A 23 -1.46 -19.00 -21.28
C PHE A 23 -2.04 -20.28 -20.70
N SER A 24 -1.18 -21.16 -20.19
CA SER A 24 -1.57 -22.40 -19.53
C SER A 24 -1.09 -22.43 -18.08
N LYS A 25 -1.51 -23.45 -17.32
CA LYS A 25 -0.94 -23.75 -15.99
C LYS A 25 0.58 -23.94 -15.99
N THR A 26 1.18 -24.37 -17.10
CA THR A 26 2.61 -24.68 -17.19
C THR A 26 3.46 -23.50 -17.65
N GLY A 27 2.87 -22.47 -18.24
CA GLY A 27 3.58 -21.26 -18.61
C GLY A 27 2.93 -20.45 -19.72
N ILE A 28 3.69 -19.46 -20.18
CA ILE A 28 3.36 -18.65 -21.35
C ILE A 28 4.03 -19.31 -22.55
N VAL A 29 3.26 -19.60 -23.60
CA VAL A 29 3.77 -20.13 -24.86
C VAL A 29 3.57 -19.07 -25.94
N TYR A 30 4.65 -18.79 -26.68
CA TYR A 30 4.61 -17.99 -27.88
C TYR A 30 4.88 -18.89 -29.09
N LEU A 31 3.92 -18.93 -30.02
CA LEU A 31 4.04 -19.65 -31.28
C LEU A 31 4.64 -18.70 -32.32
N SER A 32 5.97 -18.68 -32.42
CA SER A 32 6.65 -17.83 -33.38
C SER A 32 6.43 -18.32 -34.80
N SER A 33 5.91 -17.45 -35.66
CA SER A 33 5.75 -17.73 -37.10
C SER A 33 7.07 -17.61 -37.88
N TYR A 34 8.07 -16.92 -37.31
CA TYR A 34 9.38 -16.65 -37.92
C TYR A 34 10.51 -16.72 -36.88
N THR A 35 11.73 -17.08 -37.28
CA THR A 35 12.86 -17.23 -36.33
C THR A 35 13.40 -15.92 -35.77
N ASP A 36 13.22 -14.82 -36.51
CA ASP A 36 13.90 -13.54 -36.22
C ASP A 36 12.92 -12.44 -35.78
N PHE A 37 11.69 -12.82 -35.40
CA PHE A 37 10.67 -11.84 -35.01
C PHE A 37 10.91 -11.34 -33.58
N PRO A 38 11.11 -10.03 -33.35
CA PRO A 38 11.33 -9.49 -32.02
C PRO A 38 10.03 -9.56 -31.21
N VAL A 39 10.12 -10.17 -30.04
CA VAL A 39 9.00 -10.30 -29.11
C VAL A 39 9.13 -9.30 -27.97
N HIS A 40 8.18 -8.37 -27.88
CA HIS A 40 8.11 -7.41 -26.78
C HIS A 40 7.11 -7.87 -25.73
N LEU A 41 7.63 -8.20 -24.54
CA LEU A 41 6.83 -8.59 -23.38
C LEU A 41 6.75 -7.44 -22.38
N THR A 42 5.56 -6.86 -22.22
CA THR A 42 5.26 -5.97 -21.09
C THR A 42 4.57 -6.76 -19.99
N LEU A 43 5.08 -6.68 -18.77
CA LEU A 43 4.40 -7.29 -17.62
C LEU A 43 3.16 -6.47 -17.26
N PRO A 44 1.95 -7.06 -17.34
CA PRO A 44 0.73 -6.35 -16.96
C PRO A 44 0.72 -6.08 -15.45
N LYS A 45 -0.02 -5.05 -15.04
CA LYS A 45 -0.29 -4.84 -13.61
C LYS A 45 -1.15 -6.00 -13.10
N ALA A 46 -0.91 -6.38 -11.86
CA ALA A 46 -1.63 -7.51 -11.25
C ALA A 46 -3.16 -7.30 -11.24
N GLU A 47 -3.60 -6.08 -10.95
CA GLU A 47 -5.02 -5.70 -10.95
C GLU A 47 -5.66 -5.80 -12.33
N ASP A 48 -4.96 -5.36 -13.38
CA ASP A 48 -5.46 -5.39 -14.75
C ASP A 48 -5.66 -6.86 -15.17
N LEU A 49 -4.64 -7.69 -14.95
CA LEU A 49 -4.70 -9.13 -15.21
C LEU A 49 -5.85 -9.82 -14.46
N PHE A 50 -6.01 -9.53 -13.17
CA PHE A 50 -7.06 -10.15 -12.36
C PHE A 50 -8.45 -9.69 -12.80
N SER A 51 -8.60 -8.39 -13.08
CA SER A 51 -9.85 -7.80 -13.55
C SER A 51 -10.26 -8.37 -14.91
N GLU A 52 -9.32 -8.47 -15.85
CA GLU A 52 -9.58 -9.07 -17.17
C GLU A 52 -9.93 -10.56 -17.04
N TRP A 53 -9.25 -11.30 -16.18
CA TRP A 53 -9.60 -12.71 -15.93
C TRP A 53 -11.03 -12.89 -15.37
N LEU A 54 -11.50 -11.96 -14.53
CA LEU A 54 -12.88 -11.94 -14.02
C LEU A 54 -13.88 -11.51 -15.09
N LYS A 55 -13.54 -10.52 -15.93
CA LYS A 55 -14.38 -10.10 -17.07
C LYS A 55 -14.63 -11.21 -18.07
N LEU A 56 -13.64 -12.07 -18.33
CA LEU A 56 -13.83 -13.28 -19.15
C LEU A 56 -14.86 -14.26 -18.59
N ARG A 57 -15.23 -14.11 -17.32
CA ARG A 57 -16.26 -14.87 -16.62
C ARG A 57 -17.52 -14.03 -16.34
N GLU A 58 -17.68 -12.95 -17.10
CA GLU A 58 -18.83 -12.05 -17.08
C GLU A 58 -18.97 -11.24 -15.78
N TRP A 59 -17.86 -11.04 -15.05
CA TRP A 59 -17.83 -10.17 -13.88
C TRP A 59 -17.26 -8.79 -14.24
N ASP A 60 -18.02 -7.72 -14.02
CA ASP A 60 -17.49 -6.35 -14.04
C ASP A 60 -16.82 -6.04 -12.70
N VAL A 61 -15.57 -5.61 -12.73
CA VAL A 61 -14.70 -5.47 -11.55
C VAL A 61 -14.27 -4.03 -11.36
N LYS A 62 -14.40 -3.53 -10.13
CA LYS A 62 -13.94 -2.19 -9.75
C LYS A 62 -13.18 -2.23 -8.43
N VAL A 63 -11.94 -1.75 -8.46
CA VAL A 63 -11.14 -1.54 -7.24
C VAL A 63 -11.80 -0.47 -6.38
N SER A 64 -12.05 -0.80 -5.13
CA SER A 64 -12.70 0.06 -4.14
C SER A 64 -11.75 1.19 -3.68
N PRO A 65 -12.25 2.24 -3.02
CA PRO A 65 -11.38 3.29 -2.48
C PRO A 65 -10.30 2.74 -1.51
N PRO A 66 -10.60 1.84 -0.54
CA PRO A 66 -9.58 1.15 0.24
C PRO A 66 -8.55 0.40 -0.61
N GLY A 67 -8.97 -0.24 -1.70
CA GLY A 67 -8.06 -0.97 -2.59
C GLY A 67 -7.03 -0.05 -3.26
N ARG A 68 -7.45 1.17 -3.64
CA ARG A 68 -6.54 2.19 -4.18
C ARG A 68 -5.57 2.69 -3.13
N ILE A 69 -6.03 2.87 -1.90
CA ILE A 69 -5.19 3.26 -0.75
C ILE A 69 -4.15 2.18 -0.45
N ALA A 70 -4.56 0.90 -0.43
CA ALA A 70 -3.67 -0.25 -0.27
C ALA A 70 -2.54 -0.26 -1.31
N LYS A 71 -2.89 0.02 -2.57
CA LYS A 71 -1.91 0.14 -3.65
C LYS A 71 -0.90 1.28 -3.42
N GLN A 72 -1.37 2.43 -2.94
CA GLN A 72 -0.47 3.56 -2.66
C GLN A 72 0.47 3.25 -1.48
N ILE A 73 -0.05 2.66 -0.40
CA ILE A 73 0.77 2.21 0.72
C ILE A 73 1.80 1.18 0.24
N LEU A 74 1.38 0.18 -0.53
CA LEU A 74 2.27 -0.84 -1.07
C LEU A 74 3.40 -0.22 -1.91
N LYS A 75 3.09 0.79 -2.71
CA LYS A 75 4.10 1.54 -3.48
C LYS A 75 5.05 2.31 -2.57
N GLN A 76 4.54 3.04 -1.58
CA GLN A 76 5.32 3.85 -0.65
C GLN A 76 6.29 3.02 0.20
N VAL A 77 5.86 1.84 0.67
CA VAL A 77 6.74 0.96 1.45
C VAL A 77 7.77 0.21 0.60
N GLY A 78 7.75 0.35 -0.73
CA GLY A 78 8.70 -0.33 -1.63
C GLY A 78 8.28 -1.75 -2.01
N GLY A 79 6.99 -2.04 -2.04
CA GLY A 79 6.43 -3.34 -2.41
C GLY A 79 6.28 -4.31 -1.24
N ILE A 80 6.15 -5.60 -1.56
CA ILE A 80 5.69 -6.61 -0.58
C ILE A 80 6.70 -6.85 0.54
N LEU A 81 8.00 -6.79 0.24
CA LEU A 81 9.05 -6.88 1.27
C LEU A 81 8.95 -5.71 2.26
N GLY A 82 8.57 -4.54 1.75
CA GLY A 82 8.33 -3.31 2.50
C GLY A 82 7.22 -3.42 3.55
N ILE A 83 6.18 -4.24 3.30
CA ILE A 83 5.07 -4.47 4.24
C ILE A 83 5.57 -4.96 5.61
N SER A 84 6.77 -5.55 5.68
CA SER A 84 7.37 -5.95 6.95
C SER A 84 7.49 -4.82 7.98
N SER A 85 7.57 -3.55 7.56
CA SER A 85 7.55 -2.39 8.46
C SER A 85 6.23 -2.24 9.21
N LEU A 86 5.11 -2.60 8.56
CA LEU A 86 3.75 -2.56 9.13
C LEU A 86 3.44 -3.78 10.00
N ALA A 87 4.26 -4.82 9.96
CA ALA A 87 4.03 -6.04 10.76
C ALA A 87 4.30 -5.85 12.27
N ASN A 88 4.90 -4.72 12.66
CA ASN A 88 5.07 -4.38 14.07
C ASN A 88 3.81 -3.66 14.60
N VAL A 89 3.16 -4.26 15.59
CA VAL A 89 1.94 -3.71 16.22
C VAL A 89 2.13 -2.29 16.75
N ARG A 90 3.32 -1.94 17.25
CA ARG A 90 3.60 -0.59 17.74
C ARG A 90 3.66 0.45 16.62
N VAL A 91 4.07 0.05 15.42
CA VAL A 91 4.03 0.94 14.26
C VAL A 91 2.58 1.25 13.89
N ILE A 92 1.71 0.25 13.86
CA ILE A 92 0.28 0.44 13.62
C ILE A 92 -0.34 1.35 14.70
N ALA A 93 -0.02 1.11 15.97
CA ALA A 93 -0.52 1.93 17.08
C ALA A 93 -0.05 3.40 16.98
N LEU A 94 1.23 3.62 16.60
CA LEU A 94 1.77 4.95 16.38
C LEU A 94 1.06 5.66 15.22
N LEU A 95 0.85 4.97 14.10
CA LEU A 95 0.11 5.50 12.96
C LEU A 95 -1.34 5.84 13.32
N GLU A 96 -2.00 5.00 14.11
CA GLU A 96 -3.36 5.24 14.60
C GLU A 96 -3.42 6.49 15.50
N LYS A 97 -2.47 6.61 16.44
CA LYS A 97 -2.32 7.80 17.30
C LYS A 97 -2.07 9.09 16.52
N MET A 98 -1.38 9.00 15.38
CA MET A 98 -1.02 10.13 14.52
C MET A 98 -1.99 10.36 13.35
N SER A 99 -3.04 9.54 13.23
CA SER A 99 -4.04 9.66 12.18
C SER A 99 -4.84 10.96 12.30
N GLU A 100 -5.54 11.34 11.23
CA GLU A 100 -6.38 12.54 11.17
C GLU A 100 -5.61 13.85 11.36
N GLY A 101 -4.31 13.83 11.06
CA GLY A 101 -3.44 15.00 11.18
C GLY A 101 -2.99 15.25 12.62
N ASN A 102 -2.97 14.27 13.50
CA ASN A 102 -2.36 14.46 14.82
C ASN A 102 -0.83 14.48 14.70
N ALA A 103 -0.21 15.56 15.16
CA ALA A 103 1.24 15.69 15.24
C ALA A 103 1.72 15.26 16.62
N LEU A 104 2.86 14.58 16.69
CA LEU A 104 3.54 14.31 17.95
C LEU A 104 4.79 15.17 18.03
N ASN A 105 5.00 15.79 19.19
CA ASN A 105 6.23 16.53 19.43
C ASN A 105 7.45 15.60 19.30
N LYS A 106 8.62 16.19 19.00
CA LYS A 106 9.87 15.45 18.74
C LYS A 106 10.20 14.43 19.84
N ASN A 107 10.07 14.79 21.11
CA ASN A 107 10.48 13.94 22.22
C ASN A 107 9.53 12.75 22.40
N GLU A 108 8.23 13.00 22.34
CA GLU A 108 7.21 11.96 22.41
C GLU A 108 7.33 10.98 21.23
N PHE A 109 7.47 11.51 20.02
CA PHE A 109 7.66 10.69 18.83
C PHE A 109 8.92 9.82 18.92
N TRP A 110 10.05 10.40 19.37
CA TRP A 110 11.29 9.64 19.59
C TRP A 110 11.13 8.54 20.64
N GLY A 111 10.33 8.78 21.70
CA GLY A 111 9.99 7.76 22.69
C GLY A 111 9.32 6.55 22.06
N GLU A 112 8.38 6.75 21.13
CA GLU A 112 7.70 5.67 20.41
C GLU A 112 8.66 4.92 19.47
N ILE A 113 9.51 5.64 18.74
CA ILE A 113 10.54 5.06 17.86
C ILE A 113 11.51 4.19 18.65
N LEU A 114 11.96 4.63 19.82
CA LEU A 114 12.83 3.84 20.71
C LEU A 114 12.17 2.51 21.10
N GLN A 115 10.88 2.54 21.45
CA GLN A 115 10.14 1.32 21.79
C GLN A 115 9.97 0.38 20.60
N ILE A 116 9.74 0.93 19.40
CA ILE A 116 9.67 0.14 18.16
C ILE A 116 11.02 -0.52 17.86
N ALA A 117 12.12 0.24 17.95
CA ALA A 117 13.46 -0.26 17.67
C ALA A 117 13.90 -1.36 18.65
N ASN A 118 13.56 -1.23 19.93
CA ASN A 118 13.85 -2.26 20.94
C ASN A 118 13.14 -3.60 20.66
N GLN A 119 12.00 -3.58 19.97
CA GLN A 119 11.27 -4.78 19.57
C GLN A 119 11.65 -5.32 18.18
N ALA A 120 12.46 -4.57 17.42
CA ALA A 120 12.84 -4.96 16.08
C ALA A 120 13.81 -6.15 16.10
N LYS A 121 13.53 -7.14 15.24
CA LYS A 121 14.35 -8.36 15.14
C LYS A 121 15.73 -8.13 14.51
N TYR A 122 15.83 -7.19 13.57
CA TYR A 122 17.01 -7.05 12.71
C TYR A 122 17.85 -5.80 12.98
N THR A 123 17.22 -4.66 13.30
CA THR A 123 17.92 -3.40 13.56
C THR A 123 17.36 -2.76 14.80
N ARG A 124 18.16 -2.68 15.86
CA ARG A 124 17.80 -2.02 17.12
C ARG A 124 18.23 -0.55 17.18
N ASP A 125 18.88 -0.07 16.13
CA ASP A 125 19.24 1.34 15.95
C ASP A 125 17.98 2.18 15.65
N PRO A 126 17.55 3.03 16.59
CA PRO A 126 16.34 3.86 16.46
C PRO A 126 16.40 4.83 15.29
N GLN A 127 17.56 5.43 15.02
CA GLN A 127 17.79 6.37 13.92
C GLN A 127 17.58 5.66 12.59
N ARG A 128 18.15 4.46 12.43
CA ARG A 128 17.97 3.68 11.20
C ARG A 128 16.53 3.17 11.02
N VAL A 129 15.83 2.84 12.11
CA VAL A 129 14.40 2.49 12.06
C VAL A 129 13.58 3.68 11.59
N LEU A 130 13.79 4.85 12.18
CA LEU A 130 13.07 6.06 11.80
C LEU A 130 13.37 6.45 10.35
N GLN A 131 14.64 6.44 9.94
CA GLN A 131 15.02 6.82 8.58
C GLN A 131 14.30 5.96 7.55
N LYS A 132 14.22 4.64 7.76
CA LYS A 132 13.45 3.74 6.87
C LYS A 132 11.98 4.11 6.76
N MET A 133 11.36 4.57 7.85
CA MET A 133 9.95 4.98 7.84
C MET A 133 9.76 6.33 7.14
N ILE A 134 10.71 7.26 7.29
CA ILE A 134 10.73 8.53 6.56
C ILE A 134 10.95 8.28 5.06
N ASP A 135 11.87 7.39 4.69
CA ASP A 135 12.15 7.02 3.29
C ASP A 135 10.94 6.35 2.63
N ALA A 136 10.14 5.62 3.42
CA ALA A 136 8.86 5.06 3.00
C ALA A 136 7.70 6.08 3.02
N ASP A 137 7.99 7.36 3.26
CA ASP A 137 7.04 8.48 3.33
C ASP A 137 5.89 8.23 4.32
N MET A 138 6.16 7.46 5.39
CA MET A 138 5.21 7.18 6.47
C MET A 138 5.06 8.37 7.41
N PHE A 139 6.18 9.06 7.68
CA PHE A 139 6.24 10.21 8.57
C PHE A 139 6.99 11.37 7.93
N ARG A 140 6.59 12.59 8.27
CA ARG A 140 7.29 13.82 7.92
C ARG A 140 7.62 14.64 9.13
N LEU A 141 8.81 15.23 9.11
CA LEU A 141 9.24 16.23 10.09
C LEU A 141 8.66 17.60 9.70
N GLY A 142 8.29 18.36 10.73
CA GLY A 142 7.81 19.72 10.59
C GLY A 142 7.88 20.48 11.91
N VAL A 143 7.28 21.65 11.89
CA VAL A 143 7.31 22.61 12.98
C VAL A 143 5.88 23.04 13.29
N GLU A 144 5.51 23.00 14.56
CA GLU A 144 4.28 23.58 15.06
C GLU A 144 4.56 25.00 15.56
N ILE A 145 3.83 25.97 15.01
CA ILE A 145 4.01 27.40 15.29
C ILE A 145 2.65 28.03 15.58
N GLN A 146 2.62 28.92 16.58
CA GLN A 146 1.46 29.77 16.88
C GLN A 146 1.39 30.96 15.91
N CYS A 147 0.23 31.16 15.29
CA CYS A 147 -0.01 32.36 14.48
C CYS A 147 -0.15 33.59 15.40
N PRO A 148 0.56 34.70 15.16
CA PRO A 148 0.47 35.90 15.98
C PRO A 148 -0.88 36.62 15.84
N THR A 149 -1.61 36.40 14.74
CA THR A 149 -2.89 37.08 14.47
C THR A 149 -4.08 36.38 15.11
N CYS A 150 -4.22 35.07 14.91
CA CYS A 150 -5.39 34.32 15.42
C CYS A 150 -5.07 33.41 16.61
N THR A 151 -3.82 33.42 17.08
CA THR A 151 -3.28 32.66 18.22
C THR A 151 -3.44 31.14 18.13
N GLN A 152 -3.86 30.61 16.98
CA GLN A 152 -3.98 29.17 16.73
C GLN A 152 -2.62 28.58 16.35
N HIS A 153 -2.38 27.34 16.80
CA HIS A 153 -1.22 26.57 16.36
C HIS A 153 -1.50 25.89 15.03
N SER A 154 -0.49 25.84 14.17
CA SER A 154 -0.54 25.11 12.91
C SER A 154 0.79 24.41 12.68
N TRP A 155 0.71 23.22 12.09
CA TRP A 155 1.87 22.42 11.74
C TRP A 155 2.26 22.67 10.29
N TYR A 156 3.53 22.94 10.06
CA TYR A 156 4.13 23.18 8.75
C TYR A 156 5.19 22.13 8.49
N SER A 157 5.13 21.45 7.34
CA SER A 157 6.16 20.50 6.95
C SER A 157 7.47 21.23 6.66
N ILE A 158 8.62 20.57 6.81
CA ILE A 158 9.91 21.19 6.40
C ILE A 158 9.89 21.66 4.95
N THR A 159 9.20 20.92 4.06
CA THR A 159 9.11 21.30 2.64
C THR A 159 8.31 22.57 2.40
N ASP A 160 7.39 22.91 3.29
CA ASP A 160 6.58 24.14 3.22
C ASP A 160 7.09 25.23 4.17
N PHE A 161 8.17 24.96 4.90
CA PHE A 161 8.67 25.84 5.96
C PHE A 161 9.60 26.91 5.38
N ASP A 162 9.21 28.17 5.58
CA ASP A 162 9.94 29.35 5.14
C ASP A 162 9.87 30.44 6.23
N TYR A 163 10.68 31.50 6.12
CA TYR A 163 10.66 32.63 7.05
C TYR A 163 9.30 33.33 7.09
N LYS A 164 8.56 33.31 5.98
CA LYS A 164 7.20 33.84 5.89
C LYS A 164 6.21 32.71 5.61
N LEU A 165 5.29 32.50 6.55
CA LEU A 165 4.27 31.45 6.46
C LEU A 165 2.88 32.04 6.27
N ARG A 166 1.97 31.23 5.71
CA ARG A 166 0.54 31.54 5.66
C ARG A 166 -0.22 30.67 6.65
N CYS A 167 -0.98 31.28 7.56
CA CYS A 167 -1.77 30.56 8.55
C CYS A 167 -2.86 29.71 7.90
N MET A 168 -2.91 28.42 8.20
CA MET A 168 -3.93 27.49 7.68
C MET A 168 -5.34 27.74 8.26
N LYS A 169 -5.46 28.56 9.31
CA LYS A 169 -6.73 28.84 10.00
C LYS A 169 -7.33 30.19 9.58
N CYS A 170 -6.58 31.29 9.71
CA CYS A 170 -7.07 32.62 9.37
C CYS A 170 -6.59 33.14 8.01
N SER A 171 -5.78 32.37 7.27
CA SER A 171 -5.20 32.76 5.97
C SER A 171 -4.21 33.92 5.97
N GLU A 172 -3.95 34.56 7.12
CA GLU A 172 -2.98 35.66 7.23
C GLU A 172 -1.54 35.19 7.07
N THR A 173 -0.70 36.05 6.49
CA THR A 173 0.74 35.79 6.37
C THR A 173 1.50 36.40 7.54
N PHE A 174 2.46 35.67 8.10
CA PHE A 174 3.27 36.12 9.23
C PHE A 174 4.72 35.64 9.09
N GLN A 175 5.63 36.34 9.78
CA GLN A 175 7.03 35.93 9.91
C GLN A 175 7.15 34.92 11.05
N ILE A 176 7.98 33.89 10.88
CA ILE A 176 8.29 32.96 11.96
C ILE A 176 8.95 33.71 13.14
N PRO A 177 8.83 33.21 14.39
CA PRO A 177 9.49 33.79 15.54
C PRO A 177 11.00 33.47 15.54
N ALA A 178 11.74 33.99 14.56
CA ALA A 178 13.18 33.71 14.39
C ALA A 178 14.03 34.22 15.56
N GLY A 179 13.56 35.25 16.28
CA GLY A 179 14.18 35.76 17.51
C GLY A 179 13.87 34.94 18.77
N SER A 180 12.87 34.04 18.70
CA SER A 180 12.47 33.13 19.78
C SER A 180 12.26 31.70 19.25
N PRO A 181 13.34 31.01 18.83
CA PRO A 181 13.23 29.67 18.24
C PRO A 181 12.58 28.62 19.14
N GLU A 182 12.55 28.83 20.45
CA GLU A 182 11.83 28.02 21.43
C GLU A 182 10.32 27.95 21.20
N ASP A 183 9.73 28.97 20.55
CA ASP A 183 8.31 28.99 20.18
C ASP A 183 8.01 28.11 18.95
N MET A 184 9.05 27.58 18.30
CA MET A 184 8.96 26.67 17.17
C MET A 184 9.15 25.23 17.61
N LYS A 185 8.03 24.51 17.78
CA LYS A 185 8.05 23.14 18.32
C LYS A 185 8.20 22.12 17.20
N TRP A 186 9.37 21.49 17.14
CA TRP A 186 9.62 20.36 16.23
C TRP A 186 8.71 19.18 16.53
N SER A 187 8.09 18.64 15.49
CA SER A 187 7.12 17.56 15.59
C SER A 187 7.07 16.73 14.31
N TYR A 188 6.55 15.52 14.42
CA TYR A 188 6.34 14.62 13.31
C TYR A 188 4.84 14.41 13.07
N ARG A 189 4.45 14.20 11.81
CA ARG A 189 3.10 13.80 11.40
C ARG A 189 3.15 12.56 10.52
N ALA A 190 2.11 11.73 10.60
CA ALA A 190 1.88 10.71 9.58
C ALA A 190 1.59 11.39 8.24
N HIS A 191 2.03 10.79 7.14
CA HIS A 191 1.94 11.39 5.81
C HIS A 191 1.13 10.53 4.83
N GLY A 192 0.46 11.22 3.89
CA GLY A 192 -0.28 10.58 2.81
C GLY A 192 -1.32 9.55 3.31
N PRO A 193 -1.38 8.36 2.67
CA PRO A 193 -2.27 7.26 3.06
C PRO A 193 -2.17 6.82 4.53
N PHE A 194 -1.02 7.04 5.19
CA PHE A 194 -0.81 6.63 6.58
C PHE A 194 -1.49 7.56 7.60
N ASN A 195 -1.89 8.76 7.18
CA ASN A 195 -2.62 9.72 7.99
C ASN A 195 -4.15 9.47 8.00
N LEU A 196 -4.63 8.51 7.21
CA LEU A 196 -6.06 8.21 7.09
C LEU A 196 -6.61 7.55 8.38
N PRO A 197 -7.87 7.83 8.74
CA PRO A 197 -8.48 7.28 9.93
C PRO A 197 -8.68 5.76 9.84
N ASN A 198 -9.06 5.14 10.97
CA ASN A 198 -9.47 3.74 11.05
C ASN A 198 -8.44 2.77 10.43
N ARG A 199 -7.15 2.98 10.71
CA ARG A 199 -6.03 2.19 10.18
C ARG A 199 -6.02 2.14 8.65
N ALA A 200 -6.14 3.32 8.05
CA ALA A 200 -6.30 3.49 6.60
C ALA A 200 -7.47 2.66 6.04
N TYR A 201 -8.63 2.68 6.72
CA TYR A 201 -9.83 1.90 6.36
C TYR A 201 -9.60 0.39 6.29
N GLY A 202 -8.86 -0.18 7.24
CA GLY A 202 -8.58 -1.63 7.30
C GLY A 202 -7.54 -2.12 6.30
N VAL A 203 -6.91 -1.23 5.53
CA VAL A 203 -5.91 -1.59 4.52
C VAL A 203 -4.71 -2.34 5.09
N TYR A 204 -4.32 -2.05 6.34
CA TYR A 204 -3.17 -2.71 6.95
C TYR A 204 -3.38 -4.23 7.08
N SER A 205 -4.59 -4.72 7.40
CA SER A 205 -4.84 -6.18 7.44
C SER A 205 -4.73 -6.81 6.05
N VAL A 206 -5.25 -6.16 5.01
CA VAL A 206 -5.12 -6.63 3.62
C VAL A 206 -3.65 -6.80 3.21
N LEU A 207 -2.81 -5.80 3.51
CA LEU A 207 -1.39 -5.84 3.18
C LEU A 207 -0.64 -6.91 3.98
N LEU A 208 -0.94 -7.07 5.27
CA LEU A 208 -0.33 -8.10 6.09
C LEU A 208 -0.72 -9.51 5.63
N THR A 209 -1.98 -9.72 5.20
CA THR A 209 -2.43 -10.96 4.57
C THR A 209 -1.72 -11.20 3.24
N LEU A 210 -1.55 -10.17 2.40
CA LEU A 210 -0.77 -10.28 1.16
C LEU A 210 0.68 -10.72 1.44
N ARG A 211 1.32 -10.13 2.46
CA ARG A 211 2.66 -10.51 2.88
C ARG A 211 2.74 -11.96 3.34
N PHE A 212 1.72 -12.47 4.04
CA PHE A 212 1.64 -13.87 4.45
C PHE A 212 1.70 -14.83 3.25
N PHE A 213 0.98 -14.53 2.17
CA PHE A 213 0.99 -15.35 0.94
C PHE A 213 2.20 -15.13 0.03
N SER A 214 3.02 -14.12 0.31
CA SER A 214 4.21 -13.79 -0.47
C SER A 214 5.48 -13.83 0.40
N PRO A 215 5.79 -14.97 1.03
CA PRO A 215 7.02 -15.13 1.78
C PRO A 215 8.24 -14.96 0.85
N PRO A 216 9.42 -14.62 1.39
CA PRO A 216 10.62 -14.29 0.60
C PRO A 216 11.15 -15.38 -0.34
N LEU A 217 10.54 -16.58 -0.39
CA LEU A 217 11.12 -17.80 -0.97
C LEU A 217 10.28 -18.45 -2.09
N GLY A 218 9.53 -17.68 -2.88
CA GLY A 218 9.31 -18.09 -4.29
C GLY A 218 7.92 -18.54 -4.72
N TYR A 219 6.84 -18.13 -4.05
CA TYR A 219 5.52 -18.20 -4.67
C TYR A 219 5.34 -17.04 -5.64
N GLY A 220 5.01 -17.36 -6.89
CA GLY A 220 4.51 -16.35 -7.80
C GLY A 220 3.14 -15.92 -7.32
N ILE A 221 2.88 -14.62 -7.28
CA ILE A 221 1.54 -14.09 -6.95
C ILE A 221 1.04 -13.06 -7.96
N THR A 222 -0.28 -12.89 -8.03
CA THR A 222 -0.96 -11.76 -8.67
C THR A 222 -2.12 -11.32 -7.78
N PRO A 223 -1.95 -10.24 -7.01
CA PRO A 223 -3.00 -9.72 -6.15
C PRO A 223 -3.88 -8.66 -6.81
N ILE A 224 -5.12 -8.56 -6.33
CA ILE A 224 -5.99 -7.38 -6.41
C ILE A 224 -6.47 -7.08 -4.99
N MET A 225 -6.32 -5.83 -4.55
CA MET A 225 -6.67 -5.39 -3.19
C MET A 225 -8.04 -4.70 -3.21
N SER A 226 -8.89 -5.04 -2.24
CA SER A 226 -10.24 -4.55 -1.98
C SER A 226 -11.00 -4.14 -3.25
N PHE A 227 -11.84 -5.03 -3.77
CA PHE A 227 -12.60 -4.79 -5.00
C PHE A 227 -14.03 -5.28 -4.88
N GLY A 228 -14.92 -4.64 -5.63
CA GLY A 228 -16.26 -5.14 -5.90
C GLY A 228 -16.32 -5.77 -7.28
N ALA A 229 -17.10 -6.83 -7.41
CA ALA A 229 -17.41 -7.45 -8.69
C ALA A 229 -18.93 -7.67 -8.85
N THR A 230 -19.44 -7.45 -10.05
CA THR A 230 -20.87 -7.60 -10.36
C THR A 230 -21.11 -8.48 -11.57
N ARG A 231 -22.14 -9.34 -11.51
CA ARG A 231 -22.58 -10.19 -12.63
C ARG A 231 -24.10 -10.32 -12.59
N GLY A 232 -24.79 -9.66 -13.51
CA GLY A 232 -26.25 -9.52 -13.46
C GLY A 232 -26.67 -8.89 -12.13
N ASN A 233 -27.53 -9.57 -11.37
CA ASN A 233 -27.99 -9.12 -10.05
C ASN A 233 -27.06 -9.53 -8.90
N LYS A 234 -26.00 -10.31 -9.16
CA LYS A 234 -25.06 -10.73 -8.11
C LYS A 234 -23.99 -9.67 -7.92
N LYS A 235 -23.75 -9.28 -6.66
CA LYS A 235 -22.66 -8.41 -6.25
C LYS A 235 -21.83 -9.15 -5.20
N VAL A 236 -20.51 -9.09 -5.35
CA VAL A 236 -19.56 -9.64 -4.39
C VAL A 236 -18.50 -8.61 -4.10
N GLU A 237 -18.02 -8.58 -2.87
CA GLU A 237 -16.89 -7.76 -2.44
C GLU A 237 -15.86 -8.70 -1.81
N ALA A 238 -14.58 -8.38 -1.99
CA ALA A 238 -13.49 -9.10 -1.35
C ALA A 238 -12.34 -8.16 -1.05
N ASP A 239 -11.77 -8.29 0.14
CA ASP A 239 -10.62 -7.51 0.60
C ASP A 239 -9.32 -7.88 -0.14
N LEU A 240 -9.15 -9.15 -0.51
CA LEU A 240 -8.00 -9.61 -1.28
C LEU A 240 -8.43 -10.71 -2.25
N GLY A 241 -8.14 -10.50 -3.53
CA GLY A 241 -8.12 -11.55 -4.55
C GLY A 241 -6.68 -11.87 -4.92
N LEU A 242 -6.33 -13.14 -5.03
CA LEU A 242 -4.96 -13.57 -5.28
C LEU A 242 -4.90 -14.82 -6.17
N PHE A 243 -4.12 -14.75 -7.25
CA PHE A 243 -3.56 -15.95 -7.85
C PHE A 243 -2.26 -16.31 -7.16
N LEU A 244 -2.16 -17.52 -6.64
CA LEU A 244 -0.98 -18.06 -6.00
C LEU A 244 -0.46 -19.24 -6.81
N ARG A 245 0.78 -19.19 -7.28
CA ARG A 245 1.44 -20.34 -7.92
C ARG A 245 2.34 -21.04 -6.92
N GLU A 246 1.93 -22.23 -6.52
CA GLU A 246 2.74 -23.17 -5.77
C GLU A 246 3.54 -24.02 -6.74
N THR A 247 4.85 -24.18 -6.49
CA THR A 247 5.71 -25.09 -7.25
C THR A 247 6.28 -26.12 -6.29
N LYS A 248 5.95 -27.39 -6.50
CA LYS A 248 6.44 -28.52 -5.70
C LYS A 248 6.93 -29.61 -6.66
N PHE A 249 8.18 -30.05 -6.47
CA PHE A 249 8.79 -31.13 -7.25
C PHE A 249 8.63 -30.98 -8.78
N GLY A 250 8.81 -29.76 -9.31
CA GLY A 250 8.70 -29.47 -10.74
C GLY A 250 7.26 -29.34 -11.28
N GLN A 251 6.24 -29.68 -10.49
CA GLN A 251 4.84 -29.41 -10.83
C GLN A 251 4.42 -28.05 -10.27
N SER A 252 3.75 -27.26 -11.10
CA SER A 252 3.19 -25.97 -10.68
C SER A 252 1.67 -26.02 -10.68
N LYS A 253 1.06 -25.52 -9.60
CA LYS A 253 -0.38 -25.42 -9.44
C LYS A 253 -0.73 -23.98 -9.11
N THR A 254 -1.70 -23.44 -9.85
CA THR A 254 -2.23 -22.10 -9.60
C THR A 254 -3.52 -22.22 -8.80
N HIS A 255 -3.57 -21.52 -7.68
CA HIS A 255 -4.72 -21.41 -6.79
C HIS A 255 -5.33 -20.02 -6.92
N LEU A 256 -6.66 -19.95 -6.88
CA LEU A 256 -7.40 -18.70 -6.74
C LEU A 256 -7.85 -18.60 -5.28
N ILE A 257 -7.52 -17.48 -4.64
CA ILE A 257 -7.84 -17.20 -3.25
C ILE A 257 -8.63 -15.89 -3.21
N PHE A 258 -9.75 -15.90 -2.51
CA PHE A 258 -10.43 -14.69 -2.05
C PHE A 258 -10.35 -14.69 -0.52
N ALA A 259 -10.04 -13.54 0.07
CA ALA A 259 -9.91 -13.41 1.51
C ALA A 259 -10.57 -12.13 2.00
N GLU A 260 -11.29 -12.25 3.11
CA GLU A 260 -11.76 -11.14 3.94
C GLU A 260 -10.73 -10.88 5.06
N CYS A 261 -10.36 -9.63 5.29
CA CYS A 261 -9.20 -9.27 6.11
C CYS A 261 -9.57 -8.33 7.26
N LYS A 262 -9.83 -8.88 8.46
CA LYS A 262 -10.14 -8.07 9.65
C LYS A 262 -8.96 -7.91 10.60
N THR A 263 -8.87 -6.75 11.25
CA THR A 263 -7.91 -6.52 12.35
C THR A 263 -8.64 -6.65 13.69
N TYR A 264 -8.18 -7.55 14.58
CA TYR A 264 -8.63 -7.75 15.98
C TYR A 264 -10.10 -8.16 16.22
N ASN A 265 -10.94 -8.25 15.19
CA ASN A 265 -12.31 -8.76 15.29
C ASN A 265 -12.44 -10.17 14.69
N LYS A 266 -13.37 -10.98 15.23
CA LYS A 266 -13.74 -12.27 14.63
C LYS A 266 -14.47 -12.04 13.30
N LEU A 267 -14.18 -12.89 12.31
CA LEU A 267 -15.01 -13.02 11.11
C LEU A 267 -16.39 -13.58 11.52
N LYS A 268 -17.46 -13.07 10.91
CA LYS A 268 -18.84 -13.51 11.13
C LYS A 268 -19.34 -14.24 9.88
N GLU A 269 -20.39 -15.06 10.01
CA GLU A 269 -20.89 -15.90 8.90
C GLU A 269 -21.34 -15.11 7.66
N TYR A 270 -21.77 -13.86 7.80
CA TYR A 270 -22.13 -13.02 6.66
C TYR A 270 -20.94 -12.40 5.91
N ASP A 271 -19.71 -12.58 6.44
CA ASP A 271 -18.46 -12.13 5.82
C ASP A 271 -17.90 -13.18 4.81
N SER A 272 -18.61 -14.30 4.60
CA SER A 272 -18.17 -15.47 3.80
C SER A 272 -19.18 -15.90 2.73
#